data_AF-A0A353ZP59-F1
#
_entry.id   AF-A0A353ZP59-F1
#
_cell.length_a   1.000
_cell.length_b   1.000
_cell.length_c   1.000
_cell.angle_alpha   90.00
_cell.angle_beta   90.00
_cell.angle_gamma   90.00
#
_symmetry.space_group_name_H-M   'P 1'
#
loop_
_entity.id
_entity.type
_entity.pdbx_description
1 polymer ?
#
loop_
_entity_poly.entity_id
_entity_poly.type
_entity_poly.pdbx_seq_one_letter_code
_entity_poly.pdbx_strand_id
1 'polypeptide(L)'
;DFAAGYAEAVFTAHQTLADAQDFYADLKRRTTAAGRDPQSIKILPGIVPVIGATEAEALKLERELDELILPEHAVGQLANLLRVSPDSLKLDGQLPADLPSEDEIEGSKSRYTL
;
A
#
# COMPACT_ATOMS: atom_id res chain seq x y z
N ASP A 1 3.57 17.18 -6.60
CA ASP A 1 3.21 18.34 -7.44
C ASP A 1 2.26 17.98 -8.58
N PHE A 2 2.54 16.92 -9.35
CA PHE A 2 1.65 16.45 -10.41
C PHE A 2 0.19 16.23 -9.95
N ALA A 3 -0.04 15.41 -8.92
CA ALA A 3 -1.40 15.17 -8.41
C ALA A 3 -2.08 16.46 -7.90
N ALA A 4 -1.34 17.35 -7.25
CA ALA A 4 -1.87 18.61 -6.76
C ALA A 4 -2.38 19.51 -7.92
N GLY A 5 -1.70 19.50 -9.07
CA GLY A 5 -2.07 20.28 -10.25
C GLY A 5 -3.20 19.68 -11.09
N TYR A 6 -3.35 18.35 -11.11
CA TYR A 6 -4.22 17.70 -12.10
C TYR A 6 -5.27 16.73 -11.53
N ALA A 7 -5.02 16.12 -10.37
CA ALA A 7 -5.89 15.03 -9.89
C ALA A 7 -7.21 15.57 -9.32
N GLU A 8 -8.29 14.86 -9.62
CA GLU A 8 -9.61 15.00 -8.96
C GLU A 8 -9.78 13.97 -7.83
N ALA A 9 -9.08 12.84 -7.92
CA ALA A 9 -8.99 11.83 -6.88
C ALA A 9 -7.57 11.24 -6.81
N VAL A 10 -7.11 10.93 -5.60
CA VAL A 10 -5.83 10.27 -5.33
C VAL A 10 -6.06 9.08 -4.42
N PHE A 11 -5.70 7.89 -4.90
CA PHE A 11 -5.68 6.67 -4.11
C PHE A 11 -4.40 6.61 -3.29
N THR A 12 -4.52 6.29 -2.00
CA THR A 12 -3.39 6.24 -1.07
C THR A 12 -3.32 4.91 -0.34
N ALA A 13 -2.11 4.55 0.11
CA ALA A 13 -1.83 3.29 0.80
C ALA A 13 -0.94 3.56 2.03
N HIS A 14 -1.33 4.52 2.87
CA HIS A 14 -0.64 4.81 4.13
C HIS A 14 -0.94 3.72 5.16
N GLN A 15 0.09 3.26 5.88
CA GLN A 15 -0.05 2.19 6.87
C GLN A 15 -0.60 2.68 8.21
N THR A 16 -0.37 3.96 8.54
CA THR A 16 -0.83 4.55 9.80
C THR A 16 -1.77 5.72 9.56
N LEU A 17 -2.64 5.99 10.55
CA LEU A 17 -3.51 7.16 10.52
C LEU A 17 -2.71 8.46 10.50
N ALA A 18 -1.60 8.52 11.24
CA ALA A 18 -0.75 9.72 11.30
C ALA A 18 -0.16 10.06 9.93
N ASP A 19 0.44 9.08 9.25
CA ASP A 19 0.99 9.29 7.90
C ASP A 19 -0.08 9.71 6.90
N ALA A 20 -1.28 9.12 7.02
CA ALA A 20 -2.42 9.47 6.18
C ALA A 20 -2.88 10.93 6.40
N GLN A 21 -2.90 11.40 7.65
CA GLN A 21 -3.25 12.77 8.01
C GLN A 21 -2.20 13.77 7.52
N ASP A 22 -0.92 13.45 7.67
CA ASP A 22 0.18 14.29 7.20
C ASP A 22 0.15 14.43 5.67
N PHE A 23 -0.01 13.32 4.95
CA PHE A 23 -0.19 13.33 3.50
C PHE A 23 -1.43 14.13 3.08
N TYR A 24 -2.56 13.95 3.78
CA TYR A 24 -3.78 14.69 3.50
C TYR A 24 -3.55 16.20 3.60
N ALA A 25 -2.99 16.66 4.72
CA ALA A 25 -2.75 18.09 4.97
C ALA A 25 -1.78 18.68 3.94
N ASP A 26 -0.71 17.97 3.64
CA ASP A 26 0.29 18.39 2.68
C ASP A 26 -0.26 18.45 1.24
N LEU A 27 -0.98 17.43 0.77
CA LEU A 27 -1.55 17.43 -0.58
C LEU A 27 -2.54 18.59 -0.76
N LYS A 28 -3.39 18.85 0.23
CA LYS A 28 -4.33 19.99 0.22
C LYS A 28 -3.60 21.34 0.15
N ARG A 29 -2.51 21.49 0.90
CA ARG A 29 -1.65 22.69 0.84
C ARG A 29 -1.06 22.88 -0.56
N ARG A 30 -0.52 21.82 -1.16
CA ARG A 30 0.05 21.88 -2.52
C ARG A 30 -1.01 22.17 -3.59
N THR A 31 -2.23 21.63 -3.46
CA THR A 31 -3.35 21.94 -4.38
C THR A 31 -3.71 23.42 -4.33
N THR A 32 -3.74 24.01 -3.13
CA THR A 32 -3.96 25.45 -2.96
C THR A 32 -2.83 26.25 -3.60
N ALA A 33 -1.57 25.86 -3.39
CA ALA A 33 -0.41 26.51 -4.01
C ALA A 33 -0.40 26.41 -5.54
N ALA A 34 -1.03 25.37 -6.10
CA ALA A 34 -1.23 25.21 -7.54
C ALA A 34 -2.42 26.03 -8.10
N GLY A 35 -3.07 26.87 -7.28
CA GLY A 35 -4.18 27.73 -7.70
C GLY A 35 -5.53 27.03 -7.82
N ARG A 36 -5.67 25.82 -7.26
CA ARG A 36 -6.90 25.02 -7.27
C ARG A 36 -7.58 25.05 -5.92
N ASP A 37 -8.90 24.88 -5.91
CA ASP A 37 -9.64 24.65 -4.65
C ASP A 37 -9.18 23.34 -4.01
N PRO A 38 -8.65 23.34 -2.77
CA PRO A 38 -8.27 22.12 -2.08
C PRO A 38 -9.43 21.13 -1.88
N GLN A 39 -10.69 21.54 -1.95
CA GLN A 39 -11.85 20.63 -1.85
C GLN A 39 -12.16 19.88 -3.16
N SER A 40 -11.58 20.31 -4.28
CA SER A 40 -11.75 19.68 -5.61
C SER A 40 -11.03 18.34 -5.75
N ILE A 41 -10.06 18.04 -4.88
CA ILE A 41 -9.32 16.77 -4.88
C ILE A 41 -9.82 15.86 -3.76
N LYS A 42 -10.22 14.63 -4.10
CA LYS A 42 -10.58 13.58 -3.14
C LYS A 42 -9.35 12.73 -2.83
N ILE A 43 -9.20 12.35 -1.55
CA ILE A 43 -8.10 11.50 -1.09
C ILE A 43 -8.77 10.23 -0.58
N LEU A 44 -8.46 9.11 -1.22
CA LEU A 44 -9.17 7.84 -1.08
C LEU A 44 -8.20 6.80 -0.52
N PRO A 45 -8.15 6.61 0.81
CA PRO A 45 -7.33 5.58 1.40
C PRO A 45 -7.85 4.18 1.02
N GLY A 46 -6.94 3.31 0.61
CA GLY A 46 -7.23 1.88 0.44
C GLY A 46 -7.35 1.20 1.79
N ILE A 47 -8.44 0.47 2.00
CA ILE A 47 -8.66 -0.39 3.17
C ILE A 47 -9.21 -1.75 2.72
N VAL A 48 -8.93 -2.80 3.49
CA VAL A 48 -9.45 -4.16 3.28
C VAL A 48 -10.14 -4.62 4.56
N PRO A 49 -11.41 -4.23 4.78
CA PRO A 49 -12.12 -4.56 6.01
C PRO A 49 -12.67 -5.99 5.99
N VAL A 50 -12.53 -6.70 7.11
CA VAL A 50 -13.27 -7.93 7.39
C VAL A 50 -14.35 -7.60 8.43
N ILE A 51 -15.61 -7.91 8.12
CA ILE A 51 -16.77 -7.41 8.88
C ILE A 51 -17.61 -8.60 9.39
N GLY A 52 -17.92 -8.61 10.69
CA GLY A 52 -18.83 -9.54 11.35
C GLY A 52 -19.78 -8.81 12.32
N ALA A 53 -20.87 -9.45 12.77
CA ALA A 53 -21.79 -8.83 13.72
C ALA A 53 -21.17 -8.73 15.12
N THR A 54 -20.14 -9.54 15.39
CA THR A 54 -19.24 -9.43 16.53
C THR A 54 -17.77 -9.47 16.07
N GLU A 55 -16.86 -9.02 16.93
CA GLU A 55 -15.41 -9.15 16.70
C GLU A 55 -14.98 -10.61 16.49
N ALA A 56 -15.54 -11.53 17.28
CA ALA A 56 -15.23 -12.96 17.16
C ALA A 56 -15.62 -13.53 15.78
N GLU A 57 -16.73 -13.05 15.20
CA GLU A 57 -17.14 -13.43 13.85
C GLU A 57 -16.24 -12.81 12.78
N ALA A 58 -15.85 -11.54 12.94
CA ALA A 58 -14.93 -10.88 12.01
C ALA A 58 -13.56 -11.59 11.97
N LEU A 59 -12.98 -11.90 13.14
CA LEU A 59 -11.72 -12.65 13.24
C LEU A 59 -11.86 -14.09 12.71
N LYS A 60 -13.03 -14.71 12.84
CA LYS A 60 -13.29 -16.02 12.25
C LYS A 60 -13.29 -15.94 10.73
N LEU A 61 -13.97 -14.96 10.16
CA LEU A 61 -14.01 -14.73 8.71
C LEU A 61 -12.63 -14.37 8.16
N GLU A 62 -11.83 -13.58 8.90
CA GLU A 62 -10.45 -13.27 8.54
C GLU A 62 -9.63 -14.54 8.36
N ARG A 63 -9.66 -15.44 9.36
CA ARG A 63 -8.97 -16.74 9.27
C ARG A 63 -9.46 -17.59 8.10
N GLU A 64 -10.77 -17.65 7.86
CA GLU A 64 -11.33 -18.39 6.73
C GLU A 64 -10.86 -17.82 5.38
N LEU A 65 -10.71 -16.49 5.27
CA LEU A 65 -10.16 -15.85 4.08
C LEU A 65 -8.66 -16.13 3.92
N ASP A 66 -7.90 -16.11 5.01
CA ASP A 66 -6.46 -16.42 5.00
C ASP A 66 -6.19 -17.87 4.57
N GLU A 67 -7.03 -18.82 4.99
CA GLU A 67 -6.95 -20.23 4.57
C GLU A 67 -7.14 -20.43 3.06
N LEU A 68 -7.74 -19.46 2.35
CA LEU A 68 -7.93 -19.49 0.90
C LEU A 68 -6.76 -18.87 0.12
N ILE A 69 -5.79 -18.28 0.82
CA ILE A 69 -4.59 -17.73 0.19
C ILE A 69 -3.71 -18.89 -0.28
N LEU A 70 -3.30 -18.86 -1.55
CA LEU A 70 -2.37 -19.80 -2.14
C LEU A 70 -0.93 -19.27 -2.00
N PRO A 71 -0.10 -19.77 -1.05
CA PRO A 71 1.20 -19.17 -0.74
C PRO A 71 2.15 -19.15 -1.94
N GLU A 72 2.08 -20.15 -2.82
CA GLU A 72 2.89 -20.22 -4.03
C GLU A 72 2.65 -19.04 -4.98
N HIS A 73 1.42 -18.51 -5.04
CA HIS A 73 1.12 -17.32 -5.82
C HIS A 73 1.71 -16.06 -5.16
N ALA A 74 1.62 -15.96 -3.84
CA ALA A 74 2.18 -14.85 -3.08
C ALA A 74 3.71 -14.80 -3.18
N VAL A 75 4.39 -15.95 -3.13
CA VAL A 75 5.84 -16.05 -3.34
C VAL A 75 6.24 -15.56 -4.73
N GLY A 76 5.51 -15.95 -5.78
CA GLY A 76 5.76 -15.47 -7.13
C GLY A 76 5.58 -13.95 -7.28
N GLN A 77 4.54 -13.39 -6.65
CA GLN A 77 4.32 -11.94 -6.64
C GLN A 77 5.44 -11.19 -5.90
N LEU A 78 5.84 -11.70 -4.73
CA LEU A 78 6.93 -11.12 -3.94
C LEU A 78 8.27 -11.21 -4.68
N ALA A 79 8.56 -12.32 -5.35
CA ALA A 79 9.77 -12.48 -6.16
C ALA A 79 9.84 -11.45 -7.29
N ASN A 80 8.72 -11.21 -7.99
CA ASN A 80 8.64 -10.18 -9.03
C ASN A 80 8.82 -8.77 -8.47
N LEU A 81 8.22 -8.48 -7.32
CA LEU A 81 8.40 -7.21 -6.62
C LEU A 81 9.89 -7.01 -6.26
N LEU A 82 10.50 -8.01 -5.65
CA LEU A 82 11.89 -7.95 -5.22
C LEU A 82 12.92 -8.16 -6.35
N ARG A 83 12.47 -8.46 -7.57
CA ARG A 83 13.30 -8.80 -8.75
C ARG A 83 14.29 -9.95 -8.48
N VAL A 84 13.87 -10.95 -7.71
CA VAL A 84 14.65 -12.17 -7.39
C VAL A 84 13.98 -13.42 -7.95
N SER A 85 14.68 -14.56 -7.92
CA SER A 85 14.07 -15.86 -8.24
C SER A 85 13.08 -16.28 -7.15
N PRO A 86 11.89 -16.83 -7.48
CA PRO A 86 10.98 -17.40 -6.49
C PRO A 86 11.63 -18.48 -5.62
N ASP A 87 12.56 -19.25 -6.17
CA ASP A 87 13.23 -20.35 -5.46
C ASP A 87 14.11 -19.87 -4.29
N SER A 88 14.58 -18.61 -4.34
CA SER A 88 15.37 -18.00 -3.28
C SER A 88 14.53 -17.52 -2.10
N LEU A 89 13.20 -17.44 -2.25
CA LEU A 89 12.29 -17.05 -1.19
C LEU A 89 11.76 -18.29 -0.45
N LYS A 90 11.99 -18.34 0.85
CA LYS A 90 11.37 -19.31 1.77
C LYS A 90 10.47 -18.53 2.73
N LEU A 91 9.25 -19.01 2.98
CA LEU A 91 8.23 -18.28 3.77
C LEU A 91 8.77 -17.82 5.13
N ASP A 92 9.40 -18.73 5.87
CA ASP A 92 9.99 -18.46 7.19
C ASP A 92 11.51 -18.17 7.12
N GLY A 93 12.04 -17.97 5.92
CA GLY A 93 13.44 -17.66 5.68
C GLY A 93 13.72 -16.16 5.68
N GLN A 94 14.98 -15.80 5.88
CA GLN A 94 15.41 -14.42 5.66
C GLN A 94 15.34 -14.09 4.17
N LEU A 95 15.00 -12.83 3.86
CA LEU A 95 15.08 -12.31 2.50
C LEU A 95 16.54 -12.29 2.01
N PRO A 96 16.79 -12.40 0.69
CA PRO A 96 18.12 -12.24 0.11
C PRO A 96 18.77 -10.91 0.53
N ALA A 97 20.10 -10.88 0.64
CA ALA A 97 20.83 -9.68 1.08
C ALA A 97 20.97 -8.61 -0.04
N ASP A 98 20.76 -9.00 -1.29
CA ASP A 98 20.99 -8.22 -2.51
C ASP A 98 19.68 -7.73 -3.14
N LEU A 99 18.80 -7.14 -2.33
CA LEU A 99 17.54 -6.55 -2.82
C LEU A 99 17.77 -5.18 -3.49
N PRO A 100 16.98 -4.84 -4.53
CA PRO A 100 17.05 -3.53 -5.18
C PRO A 100 16.72 -2.40 -4.20
N SER A 101 17.44 -1.29 -4.34
CA SER A 101 17.22 -0.07 -3.57
C SER A 101 15.97 0.69 -4.06
N GLU A 102 15.40 1.53 -3.19
CA GLU A 102 14.19 2.32 -3.50
C GLU A 102 14.36 3.20 -4.75
N ASP A 103 15.57 3.72 -4.97
CA ASP A 103 15.90 4.58 -6.11
C ASP A 103 15.85 3.85 -7.45
N GLU A 104 15.88 2.51 -7.44
CA GLU A 104 15.84 1.67 -8.64
C GLU A 104 14.40 1.25 -9.04
N ILE A 105 13.41 1.79 -8.32
CA ILE A 105 12.01 1.39 -8.40
C ILE A 105 11.13 2.60 -8.74
N GLU A 106 10.67 2.69 -9.98
CA GLU A 106 9.78 3.78 -10.41
C GLU A 106 8.30 3.56 -10.05
N GLY A 107 7.91 2.33 -9.66
CA GLY A 107 6.51 1.97 -9.37
C GLY A 107 6.34 1.27 -8.02
N SER A 108 5.22 1.50 -7.33
CA SER A 108 4.95 0.93 -5.99
C SER A 108 5.98 1.29 -4.90
N LYS A 109 6.64 2.46 -4.98
CA LYS A 109 7.63 2.93 -3.98
C LYS A 109 7.14 2.78 -2.52
N SER A 110 5.87 3.06 -2.27
CA SER A 110 5.24 2.91 -0.94
C SER A 110 5.22 1.48 -0.40
N ARG A 111 5.61 0.46 -1.17
CA ARG A 111 5.71 -0.95 -0.76
C ARG A 111 7.14 -1.38 -0.42
N TYR A 112 8.13 -0.52 -0.59
CA TYR A 112 9.54 -0.79 -0.28
C TYR A 112 10.06 0.01 0.91
N THR A 113 9.31 1.02 1.35
CA THR A 113 9.58 1.77 2.57
C THR A 113 8.99 1.00 3.76
N LEU A 114 9.84 0.55 4.69
CA LEU A 114 9.46 0.04 6.01
C LEU A 114 9.36 1.19 7.02
#